data_AF-A0A0J8RST7-F1
#
_entry.id   AF-A0A0J8RST7-F1
#
_cell.length_a   1.000
_cell.length_b   1.000
_cell.length_c   1.000
_cell.angle_alpha   90.00
_cell.angle_beta   90.00
_cell.angle_gamma   90.00
#
_symmetry.space_group_name_H-M   'P 1'
#
loop_
_entity.id
_entity.type
_entity.pdbx_description
1 polymer ?
#
loop_
_entity_poly.entity_id
_entity_poly.type
_entity_poly.pdbx_seq_one_letter_code
_entity_poly.pdbx_strand_id
1 'polypeptide(L)'
;MPTRFSKTRKHRGHVSAGYGRIGKHRKHPGGRGMAGGQHHHRTNLDKYHPGYFGKVGMRYFHKTMNQFWKPTINLDKLWSLVRCGDP
;
A
#
# COMPACT_ATOMS: atom_id res chain seq x y z
N MET A 1 -16.90 -4.34 12.10
CA MET A 1 -18.05 -3.51 11.68
C MET A 1 -19.32 -4.36 11.68
N PRO A 2 -20.41 -3.95 12.36
CA PRO A 2 -21.65 -4.72 12.37
C PRO A 2 -22.35 -4.67 11.01
N THR A 3 -23.09 -5.73 10.67
CA THR A 3 -23.72 -5.92 9.35
C THR A 3 -24.78 -4.86 9.01
N ARG A 4 -25.42 -4.27 10.03
CA ARG A 4 -26.49 -3.26 9.89
C ARG A 4 -26.05 -1.97 9.19
N PHE A 5 -24.76 -1.62 9.28
CA PHE A 5 -24.21 -0.40 8.69
C PHE A 5 -23.54 -0.63 7.32
N SER A 6 -23.59 -1.85 6.79
CA SER A 6 -23.04 -2.16 5.46
C SER A 6 -23.87 -1.50 4.34
N LYS A 7 -23.19 -1.00 3.30
CA LYS A 7 -23.85 -0.46 2.10
C LYS A 7 -24.79 -1.50 1.45
N THR A 8 -24.45 -2.78 1.53
CA THR A 8 -25.26 -3.91 1.04
C THR A 8 -26.69 -3.90 1.55
N ARG A 9 -26.94 -3.51 2.82
CA ARG A 9 -28.31 -3.42 3.36
C ARG A 9 -29.11 -2.31 2.70
N LYS A 10 -28.48 -1.18 2.39
CA LYS A 10 -29.10 -0.04 1.69
C LYS A 10 -29.38 -0.33 0.21
N HIS A 11 -28.73 -1.35 -0.37
CA HIS A 11 -28.91 -1.73 -1.78
C HIS A 11 -30.05 -2.72 -2.04
N ARG A 12 -30.75 -3.22 -1.01
CA ARG A 12 -31.91 -4.12 -1.18
C ARG A 12 -33.03 -3.38 -1.92
N GLY A 13 -33.63 -4.02 -2.92
CA GLY A 13 -34.62 -3.41 -3.83
C GLY A 13 -34.02 -2.79 -5.09
N HIS A 14 -32.71 -2.51 -5.12
CA HIS A 14 -32.04 -2.03 -6.32
C HIS A 14 -31.47 -3.17 -7.17
N VAL A 15 -31.86 -3.25 -8.44
CA VAL A 15 -31.55 -4.37 -9.37
C VAL A 15 -30.05 -4.68 -9.51
N SER A 16 -29.17 -3.67 -9.51
CA SER A 16 -27.73 -3.84 -9.77
C SER A 16 -26.84 -3.61 -8.56
N ALA A 17 -27.41 -3.46 -7.35
CA ALA A 17 -26.70 -3.26 -6.10
C ALA A 17 -25.57 -2.20 -6.11
N GLY A 18 -25.73 -1.14 -6.92
CA GLY A 18 -24.76 -0.05 -7.04
C GLY A 18 -23.67 -0.21 -8.11
N TYR A 19 -23.58 -1.35 -8.80
CA TYR A 19 -22.54 -1.61 -9.82
C TYR A 19 -22.90 -1.17 -11.25
N GLY A 20 -23.98 -0.40 -11.40
CA GLY A 20 -24.48 0.06 -12.72
C GLY A 20 -25.24 -1.01 -13.51
N ARG A 21 -26.20 -0.57 -14.34
CA ARG A 21 -27.07 -1.48 -15.11
C ARG A 21 -26.40 -2.05 -16.37
N ILE A 22 -25.55 -1.27 -17.04
CA ILE A 22 -24.96 -1.60 -18.35
C ILE A 22 -23.65 -2.38 -18.19
N GLY A 23 -22.66 -1.82 -17.49
CA GLY A 23 -21.34 -2.44 -17.34
C GLY A 23 -21.35 -3.77 -16.55
N LYS A 24 -22.30 -3.92 -15.63
CA LYS A 24 -22.48 -5.05 -14.69
C LYS A 24 -21.25 -5.33 -13.80
N HIS A 25 -21.49 -5.97 -12.66
CA HIS A 25 -20.39 -6.47 -11.83
C HIS A 25 -19.88 -7.80 -12.39
N ARG A 26 -18.67 -7.79 -12.97
CA ARG A 26 -17.99 -8.99 -13.45
C ARG A 26 -16.84 -9.35 -12.52
N LYS A 27 -16.39 -10.61 -12.54
CA LYS A 27 -15.40 -11.12 -11.57
C LYS A 27 -14.07 -10.36 -11.63
N HIS A 28 -13.42 -10.27 -12.79
CA HIS A 28 -12.13 -9.60 -12.98
C HIS A 28 -11.98 -9.05 -14.41
N PRO A 29 -12.62 -7.92 -14.76
CA PRO A 29 -12.65 -7.44 -16.15
C PRO A 29 -11.30 -6.94 -16.69
N GLY A 30 -10.39 -6.49 -15.82
CA GLY A 30 -9.06 -5.97 -16.21
C GLY A 30 -7.89 -6.91 -15.87
N GLY A 31 -8.17 -8.15 -15.45
CA GLY A 31 -7.17 -9.07 -14.89
C GLY A 31 -7.19 -9.11 -13.36
N ARG A 32 -6.22 -9.83 -12.78
CA ARG A 32 -6.10 -10.05 -11.33
C ARG A 32 -4.80 -9.44 -10.82
N GLY A 33 -4.83 -8.87 -9.62
CA GLY A 33 -3.65 -8.29 -8.99
C GLY A 33 -3.00 -7.20 -9.83
N MET A 34 -1.68 -7.27 -10.02
CA MET A 34 -0.87 -6.30 -10.80
C MET A 34 -0.77 -6.64 -12.30
N ALA A 35 -1.64 -7.51 -12.82
CA ALA A 35 -1.67 -7.82 -14.25
C ALA A 35 -1.89 -6.56 -15.10
N GLY A 36 -1.30 -6.51 -16.29
CA GLY A 36 -1.46 -5.39 -17.21
C GLY A 36 -0.64 -4.15 -16.89
N GLY A 37 0.27 -4.21 -15.90
CA GLY A 37 1.01 -3.05 -15.44
C GLY A 37 1.88 -2.35 -16.50
N GLN A 38 2.45 -3.08 -17.46
CA GLN A 38 3.15 -2.47 -18.62
C GLN A 38 2.26 -2.31 -19.87
N HIS A 39 0.99 -2.74 -19.77
CA HIS A 39 0.03 -2.75 -20.88
C HIS A 39 -1.11 -1.77 -20.55
N HIS A 40 -2.34 -2.26 -20.39
CA HIS A 40 -3.53 -1.46 -20.17
C HIS A 40 -3.62 -0.75 -18.80
N HIS A 41 -2.73 -1.06 -17.86
CA HIS A 41 -2.58 -0.33 -16.58
C HIS A 41 -1.32 0.55 -16.51
N ARG A 42 -0.58 0.71 -17.61
CA ARG A 42 0.66 1.50 -17.66
C ARG A 42 0.50 2.93 -17.17
N THR A 43 -0.54 3.64 -17.63
CA THR A 43 -0.79 5.03 -17.21
C THR A 43 -0.95 5.18 -15.70
N ASN A 44 -1.55 4.19 -15.03
CA ASN A 44 -1.72 4.22 -13.58
C ASN A 44 -0.39 4.02 -12.84
N LEU A 45 0.44 3.09 -13.32
CA LEU A 45 1.73 2.80 -12.72
C LEU A 45 2.75 3.90 -12.97
N ASP A 46 2.83 4.43 -14.18
CA ASP A 46 3.77 5.51 -14.49
C ASP A 46 3.44 6.78 -13.70
N LYS A 47 2.15 7.05 -13.45
CA LYS A 47 1.71 8.23 -12.70
C LYS A 47 1.97 8.13 -11.20
N TYR A 48 1.63 7.00 -10.58
CA TYR A 48 1.64 6.89 -9.11
C TYR A 48 2.78 6.02 -8.57
N HIS A 49 3.43 5.23 -9.42
CA HIS A 49 4.47 4.27 -9.03
C HIS A 49 5.68 4.35 -9.99
N PRO A 50 6.31 5.53 -10.13
CA PRO A 50 7.50 5.67 -10.96
C PRO A 50 8.62 4.76 -10.43
N GLY A 51 9.30 4.03 -11.33
CA GLY A 51 10.37 3.10 -10.97
C GLY A 51 9.89 1.74 -10.44
N TYR A 52 8.59 1.44 -10.51
CA TYR A 52 8.06 0.13 -10.12
C TYR A 52 8.63 -1.02 -10.98
N PHE A 53 8.81 -0.76 -12.27
CA PHE A 53 9.44 -1.71 -13.19
C PHE A 53 10.93 -1.43 -13.35
N GLY A 54 11.70 -2.51 -13.41
CA GLY A 54 13.15 -2.47 -13.60
C GLY A 54 13.90 -3.19 -12.47
N LYS A 55 15.20 -3.35 -12.65
CA LYS A 55 16.12 -3.84 -11.61
C LYS A 55 17.24 -2.84 -11.48
N VAL A 56 17.58 -2.49 -10.24
CA VAL A 56 18.66 -1.55 -9.92
C VAL A 56 19.59 -2.17 -8.88
N GLY A 57 20.91 -1.99 -9.07
CA GLY A 57 21.93 -2.37 -8.12
C GLY A 57 22.32 -3.85 -8.13
N MET A 58 23.23 -4.21 -7.22
CA MET A 58 23.75 -5.56 -7.03
C MET A 58 22.91 -6.36 -6.03
N ARG A 59 22.81 -7.68 -6.21
CA ARG A 59 22.16 -8.57 -5.24
C ARG A 59 23.07 -8.79 -4.03
N TYR A 60 22.51 -8.71 -2.82
CA TYR A 60 23.17 -9.10 -1.58
C TYR A 60 22.61 -10.45 -1.11
N PHE A 61 23.41 -11.52 -1.17
CA PHE A 61 23.01 -12.84 -0.68
C PHE A 61 23.26 -12.98 0.83
N HIS A 62 22.37 -13.70 1.54
CA HIS A 62 22.43 -13.89 3.00
C HIS A 62 22.56 -12.57 3.80
N LYS A 63 21.76 -11.56 3.44
CA LYS A 63 21.77 -10.27 4.13
C LYS A 63 21.24 -10.42 5.57
N THR A 64 22.12 -10.27 6.56
CA THR A 64 21.75 -10.22 7.98
C THR A 64 21.61 -8.75 8.41
N MET A 65 20.43 -8.37 8.89
CA MET A 65 20.16 -6.94 9.22
C MET A 65 20.96 -6.43 10.41
N ASN A 66 21.37 -7.32 11.33
CA ASN A 66 22.14 -6.95 12.52
C ASN A 66 23.54 -6.41 12.19
N GLN A 67 24.15 -6.83 11.08
CA GLN A 67 25.46 -6.30 10.63
C GLN A 67 25.38 -4.82 10.23
N PHE A 68 24.19 -4.34 9.87
CA PHE A 68 23.94 -2.96 9.46
C PHE A 68 23.31 -2.11 10.57
N TRP A 69 23.27 -2.60 11.81
CA TRP A 69 22.68 -1.86 12.92
C TRP A 69 23.53 -0.64 13.26
N LYS A 70 22.99 0.55 12.93
CA LYS A 70 23.64 1.84 13.16
C LYS A 70 22.58 2.90 13.48
N PRO A 71 22.00 2.91 14.70
CA PRO A 71 21.07 3.96 15.11
C PRO A 71 21.79 5.31 15.15
N THR A 72 21.10 6.37 14.73
CA THR A 72 21.64 7.74 14.71
C THR A 72 20.78 8.63 15.60
N ILE A 73 21.43 9.56 16.31
CA ILE A 73 20.77 10.57 17.15
C ILE A 73 21.20 11.97 16.70
N ASN A 74 20.23 12.88 16.61
CA ASN A 74 20.50 14.29 16.32
C ASN A 74 20.99 15.00 17.59
N LEU A 75 21.88 16.00 17.45
CA LEU A 75 22.47 16.75 18.57
C LEU A 75 21.41 17.38 19.50
N ASP A 76 20.32 17.89 18.91
CA ASP A 76 19.19 18.48 19.64
C ASP A 76 18.53 17.50 20.63
N LYS A 77 18.54 16.20 20.30
CA LYS A 77 17.93 15.16 21.13
C LYS A 77 18.88 14.59 22.17
N LEU A 78 20.15 15.02 22.22
CA LEU A 78 21.14 14.47 23.14
C LEU A 78 20.74 14.65 24.61
N TRP A 79 20.15 15.79 24.95
CA TRP A 79 19.69 16.09 26.31
C TRP A 79 18.51 15.23 26.78
N SER A 80 17.75 14.61 25.86
CA SER A 80 16.69 13.65 26.21
C SER A 80 17.21 12.31 26.74
N LEU A 81 18.50 12.01 26.50
CA LEU A 81 19.16 10.82 27.06
C LEU A 81 19.64 11.04 28.49
N VAL A 82 19.72 12.30 28.92
CA VAL A 82 20.03 12.65 30.30
C VAL A 82 18.75 12.47 31.11
N ARG A 83 18.81 11.64 32.15
CA ARG A 83 17.68 11.49 33.08
C ARG A 83 17.57 12.80 33.87
N CYS A 84 16.46 13.51 33.73
CA CYS A 84 16.17 14.66 34.57
C CYS A 84 16.01 14.15 36.01
N GLY A 85 17.04 14.37 36.82
CA GLY A 85 16.97 14.23 38.26
C GLY A 85 16.54 15.58 38.81
N ASP A 86 15.26 15.70 39.15
CA ASP A 86 14.89 16.54 40.29
C ASP A 86 15.37 15.81 41.55
N PRO A 87 15.79 16.54 42.60
CA PRO A 87 16.49 15.99 43.78
C PRO A 87 15.75 14.88 44.52
#